data_AF-A0A4P5TKL6-F1
#
_entry.id   AF-A0A4P5TKL6-F1
#
_cell.length_a   1.000
_cell.length_b   1.000
_cell.length_c   1.000
_cell.angle_alpha   90.00
_cell.angle_beta   90.00
_cell.angle_gamma   90.00
#
_symmetry.space_group_name_H-M   'P 1'
#
loop_
_entity.id
_entity.type
_entity.pdbx_description
1 polymer ?
#
loop_
_entity_poly.entity_id
_entity_poly.type
_entity_poly.pdbx_seq_one_letter_code
_entity_poly.pdbx_strand_id
1 'polypeptide(L)'
;MGDCVEYVEPSFGRKSVETLWYTGKRMGEYVGRNILLDHPQRYHQGIFFNSAKFFDLEYQIYGHVPMSPEEIYGSVFWKHPQKDKSIRLVYDAVSDEFLGCCVLGIRFRQEVCEKWIAEKWKITEVLHALPNANFDSEFSTRFEMELLNIYNNKTI
;
A
#
# COMPACT_ATOMS: atom_id res chain seq x y z
N MET A 1 -8.38 -6.98 22.35
CA MET A 1 -7.47 -6.16 21.53
C MET A 1 -6.31 -7.02 21.07
N GLY A 2 -5.63 -6.65 19.98
CA GLY A 2 -4.50 -7.42 19.45
C GLY A 2 -4.93 -8.69 18.72
N ASP A 3 -4.09 -9.71 18.75
CA ASP A 3 -4.19 -10.89 17.86
C ASP A 3 -5.42 -11.76 18.09
N CYS A 4 -6.15 -11.56 19.20
CA CYS A 4 -7.40 -12.25 19.51
C CYS A 4 -8.65 -11.53 18.98
N VAL A 5 -8.50 -10.49 18.14
CA VAL A 5 -9.64 -9.71 17.62
C VAL A 5 -10.03 -10.17 16.22
N GLU A 6 -11.33 -10.34 16.04
CA GLU A 6 -11.97 -10.52 14.73
C GLU A 6 -12.86 -9.30 14.41
N TYR A 7 -12.79 -8.83 13.17
CA TYR A 7 -13.62 -7.76 12.62
C TYR A 7 -14.93 -8.35 12.07
N VAL A 8 -16.05 -7.90 12.63
CA VAL A 8 -17.40 -8.24 12.12
C VAL A 8 -17.64 -7.62 10.74
N GLU A 9 -17.20 -6.38 10.56
CA GLU A 9 -17.26 -5.63 9.29
C GLU A 9 -15.84 -5.18 8.92
N PRO A 10 -15.05 -6.01 8.23
CA PRO A 10 -13.73 -5.59 7.78
C PRO A 10 -13.84 -4.49 6.71
N SER A 11 -12.88 -3.56 6.73
CA SER A 11 -12.77 -2.56 5.66
C SER A 11 -12.56 -3.24 4.31
N PHE A 12 -12.92 -2.53 3.23
CA PHE A 12 -12.77 -3.02 1.87
C PHE A 12 -11.40 -3.67 1.61
N GLY A 13 -11.42 -4.87 1.04
CA GLY A 13 -10.21 -5.62 0.69
C GLY A 13 -9.41 -6.18 1.88
N ARG A 14 -9.96 -6.15 3.10
CA ARG A 14 -9.29 -6.64 4.32
C ARG A 14 -9.94 -7.90 4.87
N LYS A 15 -9.16 -8.69 5.60
CA LYS A 15 -9.61 -9.93 6.25
C LYS A 15 -10.30 -9.63 7.58
N SER A 16 -11.18 -10.53 8.03
CA SER A 16 -11.80 -10.47 9.36
C SER A 16 -10.77 -10.63 10.48
N VAL A 17 -9.64 -11.29 10.23
CA VAL A 17 -8.55 -11.43 11.21
C VAL A 17 -7.31 -10.74 10.66
N GLU A 18 -6.75 -9.81 11.45
CA GLU A 18 -5.49 -9.11 11.14
C GLU A 18 -4.59 -8.97 12.37
N THR A 19 -3.65 -9.91 12.48
CA THR A 19 -2.66 -10.03 13.56
C THR A 19 -1.37 -9.30 13.18
N LEU A 20 -1.42 -7.97 13.17
CA LEU A 20 -0.26 -7.11 12.92
C LEU A 20 0.10 -6.35 14.20
N TRP A 21 1.39 -6.23 14.49
CA TRP A 21 1.85 -5.62 15.75
C TRP A 21 1.26 -4.22 16.01
N TYR A 22 1.09 -3.41 14.95
CA TYR A 22 0.58 -2.04 15.07
C TYR A 22 -0.94 -2.00 15.28
N THR A 23 -1.69 -3.03 14.87
CA THR A 23 -3.15 -3.07 15.08
C THR A 23 -3.46 -3.25 16.56
N GLY A 24 -2.70 -4.11 17.26
CA GLY A 24 -2.80 -4.26 18.71
C GLY A 24 -2.54 -2.95 19.47
N LYS A 25 -1.49 -2.23 19.09
CA LYS A 25 -1.17 -0.90 19.65
C LYS A 25 -2.33 0.09 19.45
N ARG A 26 -2.85 0.20 18.22
CA ARG A 26 -3.97 1.12 17.90
C ARG A 26 -5.26 0.73 18.62
N MET A 27 -5.59 -0.55 18.65
CA MET A 27 -6.77 -1.03 19.37
C MET A 27 -6.71 -0.70 20.87
N GLY A 28 -5.52 -0.82 21.49
CA GLY A 28 -5.35 -0.47 22.91
C GLY A 28 -5.70 0.99 23.21
N GLU A 29 -5.30 1.91 22.32
CA GLU A 29 -5.66 3.33 22.43
C GLU A 29 -7.18 3.54 22.34
N TYR A 30 -7.85 2.89 21.38
CA TYR A 30 -9.31 2.97 21.23
C TYR A 30 -10.04 2.38 22.45
N VAL A 31 -9.61 1.23 22.95
CA VAL A 31 -10.18 0.61 24.14
C VAL A 31 -10.02 1.54 25.35
N GLY A 32 -8.83 2.09 25.57
CA GLY A 32 -8.57 3.04 26.65
C GLY A 32 -9.47 4.27 26.58
N ARG A 33 -9.57 4.90 25.41
CA ARG A 33 -10.47 6.04 25.18
C ARG A 33 -11.93 5.70 25.44
N ASN A 34 -12.39 4.56 24.93
CA ASN A 34 -13.80 4.16 25.03
C ASN A 34 -14.20 3.75 26.45
N ILE A 35 -13.26 3.31 27.28
CA ILE A 35 -13.50 3.02 28.70
C ILE A 35 -13.50 4.32 29.54
N LEU A 36 -12.63 5.27 29.22
CA LEU A 36 -12.37 6.44 30.08
C LEU A 36 -13.18 7.70 29.72
N LEU A 37 -13.74 7.78 28.51
CA LEU A 37 -14.37 9.00 27.99
C LEU A 37 -15.85 8.76 27.67
N ASP A 38 -16.68 9.77 27.90
CA ASP A 38 -18.13 9.72 27.64
C ASP A 38 -18.51 9.79 26.14
N HIS A 39 -17.53 9.62 25.23
CA HIS A 39 -17.72 9.70 23.78
C HIS A 39 -16.98 8.56 23.06
N PRO A 40 -17.50 7.32 23.16
CA PRO A 40 -16.85 6.15 22.56
C PRO A 40 -16.69 6.32 21.05
N GLN A 41 -15.50 5.95 20.56
CA GLN A 41 -15.10 6.04 19.17
C GLN A 41 -15.12 4.66 18.52
N ARG A 42 -15.64 4.58 17.28
CA ARG A 42 -15.55 3.36 16.47
C ARG A 42 -14.10 3.14 16.02
N TYR A 43 -13.58 1.92 16.18
CA TYR A 43 -12.24 1.59 15.72
C TYR A 43 -12.12 1.72 14.19
N HIS A 44 -11.12 2.47 13.74
CA HIS A 44 -10.78 2.59 12.32
C HIS A 44 -9.47 1.86 12.03
N GLN A 45 -9.55 0.84 11.17
CA GLN A 45 -8.43 0.03 10.72
C GLN A 45 -7.34 0.86 10.00
N GLY A 46 -7.74 1.95 9.34
CA GLY A 46 -6.85 2.78 8.53
C GLY A 46 -6.37 2.07 7.26
N ILE A 47 -5.34 2.62 6.65
CA ILE A 47 -4.70 2.05 5.46
C ILE A 47 -3.85 0.85 5.89
N PHE A 48 -4.01 -0.27 5.18
CA PHE A 48 -3.20 -1.45 5.41
C PHE A 48 -1.75 -1.17 5.00
N PHE A 49 -0.80 -1.59 5.83
CA PHE A 49 0.59 -1.65 5.44
C PHE A 49 1.27 -2.83 6.09
N ASN A 50 2.27 -3.39 5.42
CA ASN A 50 3.15 -4.36 6.03
C ASN A 50 4.52 -4.30 5.37
N SER A 51 5.55 -4.68 6.11
CA SER A 51 6.89 -4.83 5.56
C SER A 51 7.62 -5.98 6.22
N ALA A 52 8.53 -6.58 5.47
CA ALA A 52 9.42 -7.62 5.95
C ALA A 52 10.78 -7.43 5.29
N LYS A 53 11.84 -7.81 6.01
CA LYS A 53 13.21 -7.77 5.51
C LYS A 53 13.82 -9.16 5.61
N PHE A 54 14.29 -9.67 4.47
CA PHE A 54 14.97 -10.95 4.34
C PHE A 54 16.40 -10.67 3.88
N PHE A 55 17.34 -10.60 4.82
CA PHE A 55 18.72 -10.16 4.54
C PHE A 55 18.73 -8.79 3.84
N ASP A 56 19.23 -8.72 2.61
CA ASP A 56 19.30 -7.49 1.81
C ASP A 56 18.02 -7.21 1.00
N LEU A 57 17.04 -8.11 1.05
CA LEU A 57 15.79 -7.99 0.32
C LEU A 57 14.68 -7.42 1.21
N GLU A 58 14.21 -6.22 0.87
CA GLU A 58 13.08 -5.58 1.54
C GLU A 58 11.79 -5.82 0.75
N TYR A 59 10.74 -6.26 1.42
CA TYR A 59 9.37 -6.40 0.92
C TYR A 59 8.48 -5.39 1.63
N GLN A 60 7.71 -4.62 0.88
CA GLN A 60 6.74 -3.65 1.40
C GLN A 60 5.43 -3.76 0.64
N ILE A 61 4.32 -3.64 1.35
CA ILE A 61 2.97 -3.54 0.79
C ILE A 61 2.23 -2.41 1.48
N TYR A 62 1.60 -1.55 0.69
CA TYR A 62 0.80 -0.42 1.17
C TYR A 62 -0.54 -0.42 0.43
N GLY A 63 -1.65 -0.26 1.16
CA GLY A 63 -3.00 -0.24 0.60
C GLY A 63 -3.52 -1.61 0.16
N HIS A 64 -4.35 -1.60 -0.88
CA HIS A 64 -4.99 -2.80 -1.42
C HIS A 64 -4.23 -3.31 -2.66
N VAL A 65 -3.70 -4.53 -2.56
CA VAL A 65 -3.06 -5.25 -3.67
C VAL A 65 -3.67 -6.64 -3.75
N PRO A 66 -4.56 -6.92 -4.71
CA PRO A 66 -5.23 -8.22 -4.82
C PRO A 66 -4.24 -9.32 -5.19
N MET A 67 -4.49 -10.53 -4.69
CA MET A 67 -3.65 -11.70 -4.96
C MET A 67 -3.82 -12.22 -6.39
N SER A 68 -5.05 -12.12 -6.91
CA SER A 68 -5.41 -12.53 -8.26
C SER A 68 -5.76 -11.30 -9.11
N PRO A 69 -5.45 -11.31 -10.41
CA PRO A 69 -5.92 -10.27 -11.31
C PRO A 69 -7.46 -10.36 -11.42
N GLU A 70 -8.12 -9.23 -11.19
CA GLU A 70 -9.56 -9.05 -11.38
C GLU A 70 -9.76 -7.90 -12.35
N GLU A 71 -10.79 -7.95 -13.20
CA GLU A 71 -11.02 -6.95 -14.25
C GLU A 71 -11.25 -5.54 -13.70
N ILE A 72 -11.73 -5.43 -12.46
CA ILE A 72 -11.98 -4.16 -11.78
C ILE A 72 -10.69 -3.43 -11.37
N TYR A 73 -9.53 -4.10 -11.44
CA TYR A 73 -8.25 -3.51 -11.06
C TYR A 73 -7.27 -3.44 -12.23
N GLY A 74 -6.77 -2.24 -12.47
CA GLY A 74 -5.59 -2.02 -13.29
C GLY A 74 -4.32 -2.30 -12.50
N SER A 75 -3.25 -2.70 -13.21
CA SER A 75 -1.94 -2.84 -12.58
C SER A 75 -0.80 -2.43 -13.51
N VAL A 76 0.17 -1.70 -12.94
CA VAL A 76 1.45 -1.41 -13.58
C VAL A 76 2.51 -2.20 -12.85
N PHE A 77 3.19 -3.11 -13.56
CA PHE A 77 4.20 -3.98 -12.97
C PHE A 77 5.53 -3.80 -13.67
N TRP A 78 6.55 -3.47 -12.89
CA TRP A 78 7.93 -3.37 -13.31
C TRP A 78 8.80 -4.34 -12.51
N LYS A 79 9.77 -4.95 -13.20
CA LYS A 79 10.78 -5.82 -12.60
C LYS A 79 12.13 -5.48 -13.20
N HIS A 80 13.13 -5.29 -12.34
CA HIS A 80 14.49 -5.05 -12.82
C HIS A 80 15.02 -6.29 -13.55
N PRO A 81 15.67 -6.15 -14.72
CA PRO A 81 16.04 -7.29 -15.54
C PRO A 81 17.11 -8.21 -14.95
N GLN A 82 18.03 -7.68 -14.11
CA GLN A 82 19.11 -8.49 -13.48
C GLN A 82 19.12 -8.51 -11.94
N LYS A 83 18.24 -7.77 -11.26
CA LYS A 83 18.26 -7.64 -9.80
C LYS A 83 16.92 -8.07 -9.25
N ASP A 84 16.89 -8.50 -7.99
CA ASP A 84 15.66 -8.85 -7.27
C ASP A 84 14.91 -7.59 -6.82
N LYS A 85 14.49 -6.78 -7.80
CA LYS A 85 13.73 -5.56 -7.59
C LYS A 85 12.46 -5.59 -8.41
N SER A 86 11.34 -5.22 -7.81
CA SER A 86 10.08 -5.07 -8.52
C SER A 86 9.17 -4.05 -7.85
N ILE A 87 8.29 -3.46 -8.66
CA ILE A 87 7.26 -2.52 -8.24
C ILE A 87 5.96 -2.97 -8.92
N ARG A 88 4.92 -3.14 -8.13
CA ARG A 88 3.54 -3.26 -8.62
C ARG A 88 2.74 -2.11 -8.06
N LEU A 89 2.13 -1.31 -8.94
CA LEU A 89 1.14 -0.32 -8.61
C LEU A 89 -0.24 -0.85 -9.01
N VAL A 90 -1.22 -0.73 -8.14
CA VAL A 90 -2.60 -1.18 -8.37
C VAL A 90 -3.52 0.02 -8.30
N TYR A 91 -4.47 0.10 -9.22
CA TYR A 91 -5.45 1.17 -9.31
C TYR A 91 -6.81 0.60 -9.72
N ASP A 92 -7.87 1.34 -9.42
CA ASP A 92 -9.22 1.04 -9.85
C ASP A 92 -9.35 1.27 -11.37
N ALA A 93 -9.77 0.25 -12.12
CA ALA A 93 -9.77 0.30 -13.59
C ALA A 93 -10.80 1.28 -14.18
N VAL A 94 -11.79 1.70 -13.41
CA VAL A 94 -12.87 2.60 -13.87
C VAL A 94 -12.52 4.06 -13.55
N SER A 95 -12.03 4.31 -12.35
CA SER A 95 -11.78 5.65 -11.83
C SER A 95 -10.33 6.08 -11.91
N ASP A 96 -9.39 5.18 -12.22
CA ASP A 96 -7.94 5.40 -12.16
C ASP A 96 -7.40 5.74 -10.75
N GLU A 97 -8.21 5.60 -9.68
CA GLU A 97 -7.78 5.84 -8.30
C GLU A 97 -6.70 4.83 -7.87
N PHE A 98 -5.59 5.32 -7.33
CA PHE A 98 -4.52 4.49 -6.79
C PHE A 98 -4.97 3.78 -5.52
N LEU A 99 -4.90 2.44 -5.53
CA LEU A 99 -5.37 1.58 -4.45
C LEU A 99 -4.25 1.08 -3.54
N GLY A 100 -3.05 0.90 -4.10
CA GLY A 100 -1.93 0.40 -3.34
C GLY A 100 -0.74 -0.05 -4.18
N CYS A 101 0.32 -0.46 -3.50
CA CYS A 101 1.51 -0.97 -4.14
C CYS A 101 2.17 -2.12 -3.37
N CYS A 102 2.92 -2.92 -4.11
CA CYS A 102 3.79 -3.98 -3.60
C CYS A 102 5.18 -3.77 -4.19
N VAL A 103 6.18 -3.66 -3.32
CA VAL A 103 7.54 -3.29 -3.68
C VAL A 103 8.51 -4.30 -3.08
N LEU A 104 9.44 -4.76 -3.91
CA LEU A 104 10.48 -5.72 -3.54
C LEU A 104 11.86 -5.13 -3.91
N GLY A 105 12.82 -5.21 -3.00
CA GLY A 105 14.21 -4.78 -3.22
C GLY A 105 14.40 -3.27 -3.42
N ILE A 106 13.37 -2.47 -3.17
CA ILE A 106 13.39 -0.99 -3.23
C ILE A 106 12.70 -0.47 -1.98
N ARG A 107 13.25 0.57 -1.35
CA ARG A 107 12.65 1.17 -0.15
C ARG A 107 11.75 2.34 -0.51
N PHE A 108 10.46 2.22 -0.19
CA PHE A 108 9.48 3.28 -0.36
C PHE A 108 9.17 3.95 0.98
N ARG A 109 8.88 5.25 0.94
CA ARG A 109 8.39 6.02 2.09
C ARG A 109 6.90 5.68 2.31
N GLN A 110 6.61 4.95 3.38
CA GLN A 110 5.24 4.56 3.75
C GLN A 110 4.28 5.77 3.75
N GLU A 111 4.67 6.85 4.41
CA GLU A 111 3.87 8.08 4.54
C GLU A 111 3.44 8.69 3.20
N VAL A 112 4.28 8.57 2.16
CA VAL A 112 3.98 9.07 0.82
C VAL A 112 2.93 8.18 0.16
N CYS A 113 3.10 6.85 0.24
CA CYS A 113 2.13 5.91 -0.31
C CYS A 113 0.77 6.00 0.40
N GLU A 114 0.76 6.09 1.74
CA GLU A 114 -0.46 6.27 2.52
C GLU A 114 -1.17 7.57 2.17
N LYS A 115 -0.43 8.67 1.97
CA LYS A 115 -1.00 9.94 1.53
C LYS A 115 -1.70 9.81 0.19
N TRP A 116 -1.05 9.20 -0.81
CA TRP A 116 -1.66 9.02 -2.14
C TRP A 116 -2.95 8.19 -2.10
N ILE A 117 -2.98 7.14 -1.27
CA ILE A 117 -4.18 6.32 -1.08
C ILE A 117 -5.28 7.12 -0.36
N ALA A 118 -4.93 7.83 0.72
CA ALA A 118 -5.89 8.62 1.50
C ALA A 118 -6.53 9.74 0.68
N GLU A 119 -5.73 10.40 -0.16
CA GLU A 119 -6.15 11.51 -1.02
C GLU A 119 -6.71 11.04 -2.38
N LYS A 120 -6.78 9.73 -2.63
CA LYS A 120 -7.34 9.13 -3.86
C LYS A 120 -6.67 9.65 -5.14
N TRP A 121 -5.35 9.76 -5.11
CA TRP A 121 -4.58 10.18 -6.29
C TRP A 121 -4.84 9.25 -7.48
N LYS A 122 -4.82 9.80 -8.69
CA LYS A 122 -4.87 9.01 -9.91
C LYS A 122 -3.55 8.29 -10.15
N ILE A 123 -3.58 7.12 -10.80
CA ILE A 123 -2.37 6.36 -11.13
C ILE A 123 -1.37 7.20 -11.95
N THR A 124 -1.84 8.08 -12.82
CA THR A 124 -0.99 8.99 -13.60
C THR A 124 -0.24 9.97 -12.70
N GLU A 125 -0.90 10.56 -11.72
CA GLU A 125 -0.28 11.45 -10.72
C GLU A 125 0.76 10.71 -9.89
N VAL A 126 0.45 9.47 -9.49
CA VAL A 126 1.37 8.60 -8.75
C VAL A 126 2.61 8.26 -9.59
N LEU A 127 2.44 7.93 -10.87
CA LEU A 127 3.57 7.63 -11.76
C LEU A 127 4.48 8.85 -11.95
N HIS A 128 3.91 10.06 -12.06
CA HIS A 128 4.69 11.30 -12.14
C HIS A 128 5.41 11.65 -10.83
N ALA A 129 4.76 11.38 -9.68
CA ALA A 129 5.30 11.68 -8.35
C ALA A 129 6.11 10.52 -7.74
N LEU A 130 6.30 9.41 -8.47
CA LEU A 130 6.96 8.21 -7.97
C LEU A 130 8.35 8.44 -7.35
N PRO A 131 9.20 9.37 -7.85
CA PRO A 131 10.47 9.70 -7.20
C PRO A 131 10.32 10.13 -5.74
N ASN A 132 9.20 10.77 -5.37
CA ASN A 132 8.95 11.20 -3.99
C ASN A 132 8.76 10.02 -3.03
N ALA A 133 8.29 8.87 -3.53
CA ALA A 133 8.16 7.67 -2.72
C ALA A 133 9.51 6.97 -2.51
N ASN A 134 10.51 7.16 -3.37
CA ASN A 134 11.77 6.46 -3.21
C ASN A 134 12.59 7.05 -2.05
N PHE A 135 13.00 6.18 -1.14
CA PHE A 135 13.88 6.55 -0.03
C PHE A 135 15.33 6.74 -0.48
N ASP A 136 15.81 5.90 -1.41
CA ASP A 136 17.19 5.91 -1.90
C ASP A 136 17.31 6.77 -3.17
N SER A 137 17.54 8.08 -2.99
CA SER A 137 17.53 9.07 -4.07
C SER A 137 18.71 8.96 -5.05
N GLU A 138 19.84 8.34 -4.68
CA GLU A 138 21.08 8.39 -5.46
C GLU A 138 21.11 7.48 -6.72
N PHE A 139 20.16 6.55 -6.89
CA PHE A 139 20.20 5.59 -8.01
C PHE A 139 18.83 5.27 -8.64
N SER A 140 17.81 6.11 -8.42
CA SER A 140 16.42 5.74 -8.71
C SER A 140 15.98 5.83 -10.17
N THR A 141 16.56 6.75 -10.93
CA THR A 141 15.91 7.41 -12.08
C THR A 141 15.57 6.51 -13.28
N ARG A 142 15.92 5.22 -13.24
CA ARG A 142 15.71 4.29 -14.36
C ARG A 142 14.34 3.64 -14.36
N PHE A 143 13.77 3.31 -13.19
CA PHE A 143 12.54 2.52 -13.17
C PHE A 143 11.26 3.35 -13.32
N GLU A 144 11.26 4.64 -12.96
CA GLU A 144 10.07 5.49 -13.08
C GLU A 144 9.69 5.70 -14.55
N MET A 145 10.68 5.94 -15.42
CA MET A 145 10.49 6.03 -16.87
C MET A 145 10.00 4.71 -17.46
N GLU A 146 10.52 3.58 -16.99
CA GLU A 146 10.07 2.26 -17.43
C GLU A 146 8.61 1.98 -17.01
N LEU A 147 8.22 2.34 -15.79
CA LEU A 147 6.83 2.22 -15.32
C LEU A 147 5.86 3.09 -16.13
N LEU A 148 6.24 4.34 -16.41
CA LEU A 148 5.47 5.24 -17.28
C LEU A 148 5.28 4.65 -18.67
N ASN A 149 6.35 4.10 -19.27
CA ASN A 149 6.27 3.46 -20.58
C ASN A 149 5.40 2.20 -20.56
N ILE A 150 5.48 1.37 -19.50
CA ILE A 150 4.63 0.18 -19.34
C ILE A 150 3.14 0.58 -19.27
N TYR A 151 2.83 1.66 -18.53
CA TYR A 151 1.46 2.15 -18.44
C TYR A 151 0.96 2.67 -19.80
N ASN A 152 1.72 3.54 -20.45
CA ASN A 152 1.32 4.13 -21.74
C ASN A 152 1.13 3.08 -22.85
N ASN A 153 1.95 2.02 -22.87
CA ASN A 153 1.84 0.94 -23.85
C ASN A 153 0.65 -0.02 -23.60
N LYS A 154 0.01 0.04 -22.43
CA LYS A 154 -1.24 -0.69 -22.16
C LYS A 154 -2.48 0.07 -22.63
N THR A 155 -2.36 1.38 -22.85
CA THR A 155 -3.48 2.28 -23.20
C THR A 155 -3.63 2.46 -24.73
N ILE A 156 -2.91 1.68 -25.56
CA ILE A 156 -3.01 1.67 -27.02
C ILE A 156 -3.75 0.41 -27.50
#